data_AF-A0A366F699-F1
#
_entry.id   AF-A0A366F699-F1
#
_cell.length_a   1.000
_cell.length_b   1.000
_cell.length_c   1.000
_cell.angle_alpha   90.00
_cell.angle_beta   90.00
_cell.angle_gamma   90.00
#
_symmetry.space_group_name_H-M   'P 1'
#
loop_
_entity.id
_entity.type
_entity.pdbx_description
1 polymer ?
#
loop_
_entity_poly.entity_id
_entity_poly.type
_entity_poly.pdbx_seq_one_letter_code
_entity_poly.pdbx_strand_id
1 'polypeptide(L)' 'MDKDVAIAILSLAKSTDDIIGKLYTEIERIVDKNLKAQFDKAVGDLMGTIARDLIFPIEKFYPDLTIDDQPNQARP' A
#
# COMPACT_ATOMS: atom_id res chain seq x y z
N MET A 1 -4.99 -14.13 -13.07
CA MET A 1 -4.46 -14.22 -11.70
C MET A 1 -5.50 -14.92 -10.86
N ASP A 2 -5.09 -15.74 -9.89
CA ASP A 2 -6.03 -16.44 -9.02
C ASP A 2 -6.57 -15.50 -7.94
N LYS A 3 -7.81 -15.72 -7.48
CA LYS A 3 -8.46 -14.86 -6.45
C LYS A 3 -7.59 -14.75 -5.20
N ASP A 4 -7.02 -15.87 -4.74
CA ASP A 4 -6.17 -15.92 -3.55
C ASP A 4 -4.89 -15.08 -3.70
N VAL A 5 -4.32 -15.06 -4.91
CA VAL A 5 -3.15 -14.21 -5.23
C VAL A 5 -3.54 -12.74 -5.23
N ALA A 6 -4.71 -12.40 -5.78
CA ALA A 6 -5.24 -11.03 -5.75
C ALA A 6 -5.42 -10.52 -4.31
N ILE A 7 -5.96 -11.37 -3.43
CA ILE A 7 -6.15 -11.07 -2.01
C ILE A 7 -4.82 -10.87 -1.31
N ALA A 8 -3.85 -11.75 -1.55
CA ALA A 8 -2.52 -11.63 -0.95
C ALA A 8 -1.84 -10.31 -1.36
N ILE A 9 -1.87 -9.95 -2.65
CA ILE A 9 -1.29 -8.69 -3.13
C ILE A 9 -2.04 -7.48 -2.54
N LEU A 10 -3.38 -7.50 -2.52
CA LEU A 10 -4.17 -6.39 -1.98
C LEU A 10 -3.91 -6.20 -0.47
N SER A 11 -3.83 -7.30 0.28
CA SER A 11 -3.53 -7.27 1.72
C SER A 11 -2.14 -6.72 2.00
N LEU A 12 -1.12 -7.15 1.24
CA LEU A 12 0.23 -6.63 1.35
C LEU A 12 0.33 -5.16 0.93
N ALA A 13 -0.35 -4.76 -0.14
CA ALA A 13 -0.38 -3.36 -0.59
C ALA A 13 -0.98 -2.45 0.48
N LYS A 14 -2.12 -2.83 1.07
CA LYS A 14 -2.80 -2.05 2.11
C LYS A 14 -2.05 -2.05 3.45
N SER A 15 -1.29 -3.11 3.77
CA SER A 15 -0.47 -3.13 5.00
C SER A 15 0.72 -2.18 4.95
N THR A 16 1.05 -1.61 3.78
CA THR A 16 2.10 -0.58 3.69
C THR A 16 1.71 0.75 4.30
N ASP A 17 0.43 1.02 4.54
CA ASP A 17 -0.07 2.30 5.09
C ASP A 17 0.65 2.68 6.40
N ASP A 18 0.83 1.71 7.31
CA ASP A 18 1.53 1.94 8.57
C ASP A 18 3.00 2.35 8.38
N ILE A 19 3.67 1.77 7.38
CA ILE A 19 5.06 2.09 7.05
C ILE A 19 5.13 3.48 6.43
N ILE A 20 4.24 3.79 5.49
CA ILE A 20 4.13 5.11 4.86
C ILE A 20 3.88 6.20 5.90
N GLY A 21 2.96 5.97 6.85
CA GLY A 21 2.69 6.91 7.95
C GLY A 21 3.90 7.14 8.86
N LYS A 22 4.67 6.09 9.16
CA LYS A 22 5.93 6.21 9.93
C LYS A 22 6.99 7.00 9.15
N LEU A 23 7.08 6.81 7.83
CA LEU A 23 8.00 7.59 6.99
C LEU A 23 7.64 9.08 7.03
N TYR A 24 6.36 9.44 6.86
CA TYR A 24 5.93 10.84 6.98
C TYR A 24 6.23 11.42 8.36
N THR A 25 6.03 10.64 9.43
CA THR A 25 6.36 11.07 10.81
C THR A 25 7.83 11.45 10.96
N GLU A 26 8.75 10.69 10.35
CA GLU A 26 10.17 10.99 10.40
C GLU A 26 10.56 12.14 9.45
N ILE A 27 9.92 12.24 8.28
CA ILE A 27 10.12 13.35 7.34
C ILE A 27 9.72 14.69 7.95
N GLU A 28 8.65 14.72 8.76
CA GLU A 28 8.22 15.92 9.49
C GLU A 28 9.29 16.46 10.46
N ARG A 29 10.24 15.62 10.89
CA ARG A 29 11.35 16.05 11.75
C ARG A 29 12.47 16.79 10.98
N ILE A 30 12.44 16.76 9.65
CA ILE A 30 13.47 17.40 8.81
C ILE A 30 13.29 18.92 8.83
N VAL A 31 14.31 19.63 9.30
CA VAL A 31 14.31 21.11 9.41
C VAL A 31 14.51 21.78 8.04
N ASP A 32 15.35 21.20 7.18
CA ASP A 32 15.57 21.70 5.83
C ASP A 32 14.32 21.47 4.97
N LYS A 33 13.65 22.56 4.60
CA LYS A 33 12.38 22.52 3.86
C LYS A 33 12.52 21.94 2.46
N ASN A 34 13.65 22.15 1.78
CA ASN A 34 13.86 21.62 0.44
C ASN A 34 14.11 20.11 0.49
N LEU A 35 14.87 19.66 1.49
CA LEU A 35 15.10 18.24 1.71
C LEU A 35 13.81 17.53 2.16
N LYS A 36 13.06 18.14 3.09
CA LYS A 36 11.75 17.65 3.52
C LYS A 36 10.82 17.46 2.32
N ALA A 37 10.65 18.48 1.49
CA ALA A 37 9.79 18.43 0.31
C ALA A 37 10.20 17.33 -0.69
N GLN A 38 11.50 17.06 -0.84
CA GLN A 38 11.98 15.96 -1.68
C GLN A 38 11.56 14.59 -1.14
N PHE A 39 11.69 14.37 0.17
CA PHE A 39 11.26 13.12 0.79
C PHE A 39 9.74 12.98 0.84
N ASP A 40 9.00 14.05 1.15
CA ASP A 40 7.53 14.07 1.08
C ASP A 40 7.05 13.64 -0.31
N LYS A 41 7.66 14.20 -1.36
CA LYS A 41 7.35 13.82 -2.74
C LYS A 41 7.66 12.35 -3.00
N ALA A 42 8.82 11.85 -2.58
CA ALA A 42 9.23 10.47 -2.81
C ALA A 42 8.29 9.46 -2.13
N VAL A 43 7.88 9.72 -0.89
CA VAL A 43 6.93 8.88 -0.16
C VAL A 43 5.52 8.98 -0.78
N GLY A 44 5.10 10.17 -1.19
CA GLY A 44 3.85 10.36 -1.92
C GLY A 44 3.82 9.61 -3.27
N ASP A 45 4.93 9.61 -4.01
CA ASP A 45 5.09 8.86 -5.26
C ASP A 45 5.01 7.34 -5.01
N LEU A 46 5.60 6.84 -3.92
CA LEU A 46 5.50 5.43 -3.53
C LEU A 46 4.05 5.03 -3.21
N MET A 47 3.36 5.81 -2.37
CA MET A 47 1.95 5.61 -2.05
C MET A 47 1.08 5.63 -3.31
N GLY A 48 1.31 6.61 -4.19
CA GLY A 48 0.59 6.75 -5.46
C GLY A 48 0.83 5.56 -6.40
N THR A 49 2.04 5.01 -6.43
CA THR A 49 2.40 3.82 -7.23
C THR A 49 1.68 2.58 -6.69
N ILE A 50 1.70 2.35 -5.38
CA ILE A 50 0.99 1.21 -4.75
C ILE A 50 -0.51 1.30 -5.04
N ALA A 51 -1.11 2.49 -4.88
CA ALA A 51 -2.53 2.68 -5.15
C ALA A 51 -2.88 2.46 -6.63
N ARG A 52 -2.19 3.15 -7.54
CA ARG A 52 -2.53 3.14 -8.98
C ARG A 52 -2.19 1.84 -9.68
N ASP A 53 -1.08 1.20 -9.31
CA ASP A 53 -0.52 0.09 -10.10
C ASP A 53 -0.80 -1.27 -9.45
N LEU A 54 -1.18 -1.30 -8.16
CA LEU A 54 -1.55 -2.52 -7.44
C LEU A 54 -3.01 -2.52 -7.00
N ILE A 55 -3.42 -1.56 -6.16
CA ILE A 55 -4.75 -1.57 -5.52
C ILE A 55 -5.87 -1.40 -6.55
N PHE A 56 -5.88 -0.31 -7.33
CA PHE A 56 -6.97 -0.02 -8.25
C PHE A 56 -7.13 -1.06 -9.37
N PRO A 57 -6.06 -1.61 -9.97
CA PRO A 57 -6.20 -2.70 -10.93
C PRO A 57 -6.84 -3.93 -10.29
N ILE A 58 -6.44 -4.32 -9.08
CA ILE A 58 -7.03 -5.46 -8.38
C ILE A 58 -8.50 -5.21 -8.08
N GLU A 59 -8.86 -4.06 -7.51
CA GLU A 59 -10.26 -3.71 -7.22
C GLU A 59 -11.11 -3.65 -8.51
N LYS A 60 -10.52 -3.25 -9.64
CA LYS A 60 -11.19 -3.25 -10.95
C LYS A 60 -11.45 -4.66 -11.49
N PHE A 61 -10.47 -5.58 -11.36
CA PHE A 61 -10.60 -6.96 -11.86
C PHE A 61 -11.37 -7.87 -10.91
N TYR A 62 -11.42 -7.54 -9.62
CA TYR A 62 -12.08 -8.30 -8.55
C TYR A 62 -12.93 -7.35 -7.68
N PRO A 63 -14.07 -6.84 -8.19
CA PRO A 63 -14.88 -5.84 -7.49
C PRO A 63 -15.53 -6.36 -6.20
N ASP A 64 -15.75 -7.67 -6.10
CA ASP A 64 -16.33 -8.32 -4.92
C ASP A 64 -15.28 -8.79 -3.92
N LEU A 65 -14.00 -8.43 -4.12
CA LEU A 65 -12.91 -8.81 -3.23
C LEU A 65 -13.00 -7.99 -1.94
N THR A 66 -13.31 -8.64 -0.82
CA THR A 66 -13.14 -8.02 0.51
C THR A 66 -11.80 -8.44 1.09
N ILE A 67 -11.16 -7.58 1.90
CA ILE A 67 -9.90 -7.95 2.58
C ILE A 67 -10.15 -9.11 3.56
N ASP A 68 -11.37 -9.22 4.07
CA ASP A 68 -11.83 -10.31 4.94
C ASP A 68 -12.01 -11.64 4.20
N ASP A 69 -11.95 -11.66 2.86
CA ASP A 69 -11.95 -12.88 2.05
C ASP A 69 -10.62 -13.67 2.17
N GLN A 70 -9.71 -13.30 3.10
CA GLN A 70 -8.45 -13.99 3.29
C GLN A 70 -8.69 -15.51 3.21
N PRO A 71 -8.04 -16.22 2.27
CA PRO A 71 -8.16 -17.66 2.21
C PRO A 71 -7.74 -18.15 3.58
N ASN A 72 -8.71 -18.72 4.30
CA ASN A 72 -8.55 -19.29 5.62
C ASN A 72 -7.23 -20.05 5.57
N GLN A 73 -6.21 -19.59 6.29
CA GLN A 73 -4.93 -20.28 6.41
C GLN A 73 -5.18 -21.52 7.27
N ALA A 74 -5.98 -22.43 6.73
CA ALA A 74 -6.20 -23.75 7.24
C ALA A 74 -5.24 -24.67 6.51
N ARG A 75 -4.19 -25.02 7.27
CA ARG A 75 -3.38 -26.26 7.24
C ARG A 75 -2.10 -26.24 6.41
N PRO A 76 -1.08 -27.03 6.83
CA PRO A 76 -1.03 -27.95 7.98
C PRO A 76 -0.56 -27.33 9.31
#